data_AF-A0A5C6HHC9-F1
#
_entry.id   AF-A0A5C6HHC9-F1
#
_cell.length_a   1.000
_cell.length_b   1.000
_cell.length_c   1.000
_cell.angle_alpha   90.00
_cell.angle_beta   90.00
_cell.angle_gamma   90.00
#
_symmetry.space_group_name_H-M   'P 1'
#
loop_
_entity.id
_entity.type
_entity.pdbx_description
1 polymer ?
#
loop_
_entity_poly.entity_id
_entity_poly.type
_entity_poly.pdbx_seq_one_letter_code
_entity_poly.pdbx_strand_id
1 'polypeptide(L)'
;MKTKYKNNSVSYFDMQFITSSISTTLVLLLLGLVVFFVLTAHNLSVYVRENINFSVIVSDDMKESDILKMQKHLNLEPFVKETEYISKERALQEQREAMGTNPEEFLGYNPFKASIEIKLHSNYTNADSIAKIERLIKRNTNIQEILYQKELIDTVNENIRNISMVLLGLAVLLTFVSFALINNTIRLTIYSKRFLIHTMKLVGASWGFIRRPFMWRNFWIGVLAGLIADSILWCAAYWLVSYEPDLIKLVTFNVMLTVSGAVLIFGVCITCFCAYLSINKYLKMKAGALYYI
;
A
#
# COMPACT_ATOMS: atom_id res chain seq x y z
N MET A 1 59.39 -2.97 -32.63
CA MET A 1 59.04 -2.83 -31.19
C MET A 1 57.73 -2.05 -31.10
N LYS A 2 56.57 -2.73 -31.10
CA LYS A 2 55.24 -2.07 -31.10
C LYS A 2 54.74 -1.94 -29.66
N THR A 3 54.62 -0.70 -29.20
CA THR A 3 54.06 -0.34 -27.89
C THR A 3 52.56 -0.61 -27.87
N LYS A 4 52.15 -1.52 -26.98
CA LYS A 4 50.75 -1.87 -26.73
C LYS A 4 50.12 -0.75 -25.89
N TYR A 5 49.29 0.10 -26.51
CA TYR A 5 48.43 1.03 -25.79
C TYR A 5 47.47 0.21 -24.92
N LYS A 6 47.72 0.17 -23.61
CA LYS A 6 46.83 -0.40 -22.61
C LYS A 6 45.63 0.55 -22.52
N ASN A 7 44.53 0.16 -23.14
CA ASN A 7 43.26 0.87 -23.08
C ASN A 7 42.73 0.77 -21.64
N ASN A 8 43.12 1.72 -20.78
CA ASN A 8 42.54 1.87 -19.46
C ASN A 8 41.13 2.43 -19.65
N SER A 9 40.17 1.55 -19.89
CA SER A 9 38.76 1.87 -19.72
C SER A 9 38.57 2.29 -18.26
N VAL A 10 38.44 3.58 -18.01
CA VAL A 10 38.05 4.13 -16.71
C VAL A 10 36.70 3.51 -16.40
N SER A 11 36.66 2.54 -15.48
CA SER A 11 35.42 1.87 -15.09
C SER A 11 34.50 2.92 -14.47
N TYR A 12 33.46 3.34 -15.18
CA TYR A 12 32.41 4.19 -14.64
C TYR A 12 31.71 3.55 -13.42
N PHE A 13 31.84 2.23 -13.28
CA PHE A 13 31.42 1.44 -12.14
C PHE A 13 32.63 1.13 -11.25
N ASP A 14 32.98 2.06 -10.36
CA ASP A 14 33.88 1.77 -9.25
C ASP A 14 33.21 0.73 -8.31
N MET A 15 34.00 -0.12 -7.64
CA MET A 15 33.47 -1.11 -6.69
C MET A 15 32.56 -0.48 -5.61
N GLN A 16 32.84 0.78 -5.24
CA GLN A 16 32.00 1.59 -4.36
C GLN A 16 30.62 1.91 -4.95
N PHE A 17 30.52 2.12 -6.26
CA PHE A 17 29.22 2.33 -6.93
C PHE A 17 28.36 1.07 -6.84
N ILE A 18 28.95 -0.09 -7.11
CA ILE A 18 28.24 -1.38 -7.08
C ILE A 18 27.73 -1.69 -5.67
N THR A 19 28.59 -1.58 -4.66
CA THR A 19 28.18 -1.84 -3.26
C THR A 19 27.09 -0.88 -2.81
N SER A 20 27.22 0.41 -3.15
CA SER A 20 26.20 1.43 -2.85
C SER A 20 24.88 1.14 -3.55
N SER A 21 24.92 0.70 -4.80
CA SER A 21 23.72 0.34 -5.55
C SER A 21 23.00 -0.83 -4.90
N ILE A 22 23.71 -1.91 -4.55
CA ILE A 22 23.11 -3.09 -3.92
C ILE A 22 22.47 -2.73 -2.58
N SER A 23 23.19 -1.99 -1.70
CA SER A 23 22.63 -1.57 -0.42
C SER A 23 21.41 -0.67 -0.59
N THR A 24 21.44 0.25 -1.56
CA THR A 24 20.30 1.13 -1.84
C THR A 24 19.12 0.34 -2.40
N THR A 25 19.36 -0.62 -3.30
CA THR A 25 18.33 -1.52 -3.84
C THR A 25 17.63 -2.27 -2.73
N LEU A 26 18.38 -2.84 -1.78
CA LEU A 26 17.79 -3.59 -0.66
C LEU A 26 16.85 -2.70 0.16
N VAL A 27 17.26 -1.47 0.47
CA VAL A 27 16.44 -0.53 1.24
C VAL A 27 15.20 -0.09 0.45
N LEU A 28 15.35 0.23 -0.83
CA LEU A 28 14.21 0.61 -1.69
C LEU A 28 13.25 -0.54 -1.91
N LEU A 29 13.75 -1.77 -2.01
CA LEU A 29 12.94 -2.98 -2.09
C LEU A 29 12.13 -3.18 -0.81
N LEU A 30 12.73 -3.02 0.37
CA LEU A 30 12.01 -3.11 1.64
C LEU A 30 10.95 -2.00 1.78
N LEU A 31 11.28 -0.77 1.40
CA LEU A 31 10.30 0.33 1.36
C LEU A 31 9.17 0.05 0.36
N GLY A 32 9.51 -0.48 -0.82
CA GLY A 32 8.55 -0.86 -1.84
C GLY A 32 7.62 -1.99 -1.37
N LEU A 33 8.14 -2.96 -0.62
CA LEU A 33 7.32 -3.99 0.03
C LEU A 33 6.35 -3.37 1.03
N VAL A 34 6.79 -2.41 1.85
CA VAL A 34 5.90 -1.72 2.77
C VAL A 34 4.77 -1.01 2.01
N VAL A 35 5.08 -0.25 0.96
CA VAL A 35 4.07 0.42 0.13
C VAL A 35 3.13 -0.58 -0.53
N PHE A 36 3.68 -1.67 -1.08
CA PHE A 36 2.90 -2.76 -1.70
C PHE A 36 1.92 -3.40 -0.70
N PHE A 37 2.37 -3.71 0.52
CA PHE A 37 1.50 -4.29 1.56
C PHE A 37 0.43 -3.31 2.00
N VAL A 38 0.74 -2.01 2.15
CA VAL A 38 -0.26 -0.99 2.51
C VAL A 38 -1.37 -0.92 1.46
N LEU A 39 -1.01 -0.84 0.17
CA LEU A 39 -2.00 -0.74 -0.90
C LEU A 39 -2.81 -2.03 -1.07
N THR A 40 -2.16 -3.20 -0.94
CA THR A 40 -2.84 -4.50 -1.02
C THR A 40 -3.78 -4.70 0.16
N ALA A 41 -3.35 -4.35 1.38
CA ALA A 41 -4.21 -4.41 2.57
C ALA A 41 -5.41 -3.45 2.47
N HIS A 42 -5.22 -2.27 1.87
CA HIS A 42 -6.32 -1.36 1.57
C HIS A 42 -7.33 -1.95 0.58
N ASN A 43 -6.89 -2.60 -0.50
CA ASN A 43 -7.80 -3.26 -1.44
C ASN A 43 -8.52 -4.45 -0.80
N LEU A 44 -7.81 -5.24 0.01
CA LEU A 44 -8.41 -6.34 0.76
C LEU A 44 -9.47 -5.83 1.73
N SER A 45 -9.19 -4.72 2.42
CA SER A 45 -10.16 -4.02 3.26
C SER A 45 -11.41 -3.61 2.49
N VAL A 46 -11.25 -2.99 1.33
CA VAL A 46 -12.37 -2.58 0.47
C VAL A 46 -13.18 -3.80 0.07
N TYR A 47 -12.51 -4.85 -0.39
CA TYR A 47 -13.16 -6.10 -0.78
C TYR A 47 -13.96 -6.72 0.36
N VAL A 48 -13.37 -6.88 1.54
CA VAL A 48 -14.06 -7.46 2.71
C VAL A 48 -15.24 -6.58 3.12
N ARG A 49 -15.06 -5.26 3.22
CA ARG A 49 -16.12 -4.33 3.65
C ARG A 49 -17.32 -4.27 2.69
N GLU A 50 -17.09 -4.48 1.39
CA GLU A 50 -18.16 -4.46 0.38
C GLU A 50 -18.85 -5.82 0.20
N ASN A 51 -18.32 -6.88 0.81
CA ASN A 51 -18.94 -8.21 0.79
C ASN A 51 -19.68 -8.54 2.10
N ILE A 52 -19.73 -7.60 3.05
CA ILE A 52 -20.57 -7.75 4.26
C ILE A 52 -22.01 -7.40 3.91
N ASN A 53 -22.91 -8.36 4.14
CA ASN A 53 -24.34 -8.20 3.93
C ASN A 53 -24.99 -7.47 5.11
N PHE A 54 -25.79 -6.45 4.81
CA PHE A 54 -26.67 -5.78 5.75
C PHE A 54 -28.10 -6.22 5.48
N SER A 55 -28.66 -7.02 6.38
CA SER A 55 -29.98 -7.58 6.21
C SER A 55 -31.04 -6.66 6.81
N VAL A 56 -31.91 -6.11 5.96
CA VAL A 56 -33.05 -5.30 6.39
C VAL A 56 -34.29 -6.19 6.42
N ILE A 57 -34.74 -6.55 7.60
CA ILE A 57 -35.91 -7.42 7.81
C ILE A 57 -37.18 -6.57 7.66
N VAL A 58 -38.06 -6.98 6.75
CA VAL A 58 -39.35 -6.31 6.52
C VAL A 58 -40.45 -6.93 7.38
N SER A 59 -41.48 -6.12 7.68
CA SER A 59 -42.66 -6.60 8.41
C SER A 59 -43.45 -7.63 7.59
N ASP A 60 -44.10 -8.58 8.28
CA ASP A 60 -44.82 -9.70 7.65
C ASP A 60 -46.06 -9.28 6.84
N ASP A 61 -46.60 -8.10 7.10
CA ASP A 61 -47.75 -7.49 6.42
C ASP A 61 -47.37 -6.74 5.14
N MET A 62 -46.08 -6.57 4.85
CA MET A 62 -45.62 -5.83 3.69
C MET A 62 -45.80 -6.64 2.40
N LYS A 63 -46.49 -6.04 1.42
CA LYS A 63 -46.69 -6.66 0.10
C LYS A 63 -45.37 -6.67 -0.68
N GLU A 64 -45.13 -7.74 -1.44
CA GLU A 64 -43.94 -7.88 -2.30
C GLU A 64 -43.73 -6.68 -3.25
N SER A 65 -44.83 -6.13 -3.80
CA SER A 65 -44.77 -4.95 -4.65
C SER A 65 -44.23 -3.70 -3.94
N ASP A 66 -44.47 -3.56 -2.64
CA ASP A 66 -43.94 -2.46 -1.84
C ASP A 66 -42.51 -2.73 -1.40
N ILE A 67 -42.13 -4.00 -1.16
CA ILE A 67 -40.74 -4.41 -0.90
C ILE A 67 -39.87 -4.08 -2.12
N LEU A 68 -40.32 -4.42 -3.33
CA LEU A 68 -39.62 -4.11 -4.58
C LEU A 68 -39.49 -2.60 -4.84
N LYS A 69 -40.49 -1.79 -4.44
CA LYS A 69 -40.36 -0.32 -4.49
C LYS A 69 -39.29 0.17 -3.51
N MET A 70 -39.26 -0.38 -2.30
CA MET A 70 -38.23 -0.04 -1.30
C MET A 70 -36.84 -0.44 -1.79
N GLN A 71 -36.68 -1.63 -2.37
CA GLN A 71 -35.44 -2.08 -2.99
C GLN A 71 -34.95 -1.10 -4.06
N LYS A 72 -35.85 -0.66 -4.97
CA LYS A 72 -35.52 0.34 -5.99
C LYS A 72 -35.10 1.67 -5.39
N HIS A 73 -35.76 2.11 -4.32
CA HIS A 73 -35.40 3.35 -3.63
C HIS A 73 -34.01 3.24 -2.99
N LEU A 74 -33.72 2.12 -2.32
CA LEU A 74 -32.42 1.85 -1.70
C LEU A 74 -31.30 1.77 -2.75
N ASN A 75 -31.54 1.19 -3.93
CA ASN A 75 -30.56 1.16 -5.02
C ASN A 75 -30.18 2.55 -5.57
N LEU A 76 -31.00 3.57 -5.34
CA LEU A 76 -30.70 4.95 -5.74
C LEU A 76 -29.84 5.69 -4.71
N GLU A 77 -29.69 5.14 -3.50
CA GLU A 77 -28.92 5.77 -2.45
C GLU A 77 -27.41 5.63 -2.69
N PRO A 78 -26.62 6.70 -2.44
CA PRO A 78 -25.19 6.72 -2.77
C PRO A 78 -24.34 5.78 -1.91
N PHE A 79 -24.87 5.28 -0.79
CA PHE A 79 -24.18 4.34 0.09
C PHE A 79 -24.38 2.87 -0.31
N VAL A 80 -25.33 2.59 -1.20
CA VAL A 80 -25.69 1.24 -1.63
C VAL A 80 -24.95 0.86 -2.90
N LYS A 81 -24.26 -0.28 -2.86
CA LYS A 81 -23.58 -0.88 -4.02
C LYS A 81 -24.50 -1.84 -4.76
N GLU A 82 -25.21 -2.67 -4.02
CA GLU A 82 -26.10 -3.70 -4.54
C GLU A 82 -27.17 -4.01 -3.49
N THR A 83 -28.39 -4.32 -3.94
CA THR A 83 -29.44 -4.88 -3.08
C THR A 83 -30.00 -6.15 -3.68
N GLU A 84 -30.27 -7.13 -2.83
CA GLU A 84 -30.93 -8.37 -3.20
C GLU A 84 -32.16 -8.58 -2.32
N TYR A 85 -33.29 -8.89 -2.95
CA TYR A 85 -34.50 -9.26 -2.24
C TYR A 85 -34.52 -10.77 -2.02
N ILE A 86 -34.66 -11.18 -0.76
CA ILE A 86 -34.77 -12.58 -0.34
C ILE A 86 -36.18 -12.79 0.21
N SER A 87 -36.97 -13.62 -0.49
CA SER A 87 -38.31 -14.01 -0.05
C SER A 87 -38.23 -14.97 1.13
N LYS A 88 -39.35 -15.17 1.83
CA LYS A 88 -39.45 -16.11 2.96
C LYS A 88 -39.11 -17.54 2.55
N GLU A 89 -39.54 -17.95 1.37
CA GLU A 89 -39.31 -19.28 0.79
C GLU A 89 -37.85 -19.45 0.40
N ARG A 90 -37.25 -18.40 -0.19
CA ARG A 90 -35.83 -18.41 -0.57
C ARG A 90 -34.92 -18.43 0.65
N ALA A 91 -35.22 -17.63 1.68
CA ALA A 91 -34.49 -17.64 2.95
C ALA A 91 -34.49 -19.03 3.60
N LEU A 92 -35.64 -19.71 3.59
CA LEU A 92 -35.74 -21.08 4.05
C LEU A 92 -34.88 -22.03 3.23
N GLN A 93 -34.92 -21.92 1.90
CA GLN A 93 -34.14 -22.79 1.02
C GLN A 93 -32.62 -22.62 1.26
N GLU A 94 -32.14 -21.38 1.28
CA GLU A 94 -30.73 -21.07 1.53
C GLU A 94 -30.27 -21.59 2.90
N GLN A 95 -31.12 -21.44 3.93
CA GLN A 95 -30.80 -21.97 5.26
C GLN A 95 -30.82 -23.51 5.31
N ARG A 96 -31.75 -24.15 4.59
CA ARG A 96 -31.82 -25.60 4.48
C ARG A 96 -30.57 -26.16 3.81
N GLU A 97 -30.07 -25.49 2.78
CA GLU A 97 -28.82 -25.85 2.09
C GLU A 97 -27.60 -25.62 3.01
N ALA A 98 -27.56 -24.52 3.75
CA ALA A 98 -26.46 -24.20 4.65
C ALA A 98 -26.37 -25.12 5.88
N MET A 99 -27.51 -25.50 6.47
CA MET A 99 -27.57 -26.33 7.68
C MET A 99 -27.79 -27.82 7.41
N GLY A 100 -28.11 -28.21 6.17
CA GLY A 100 -28.39 -29.59 5.79
C GLY A 100 -29.66 -30.19 6.43
N THR A 101 -30.48 -29.37 7.09
CA THR A 101 -31.70 -29.77 7.81
C THR A 101 -32.81 -28.77 7.51
N ASN A 102 -34.08 -29.21 7.55
CA ASN A 102 -35.22 -28.35 7.25
C ASN A 102 -35.87 -27.82 8.54
N PRO A 103 -35.72 -26.52 8.89
CA PRO A 103 -36.30 -25.96 10.12
C PRO A 103 -37.83 -26.06 10.17
N GLU A 104 -38.49 -26.03 9.01
CA GLU A 104 -39.95 -26.19 8.91
C GLU A 104 -40.43 -27.57 9.35
N GLU A 105 -39.64 -28.63 9.13
CA GLU A 105 -40.01 -29.98 9.57
C GLU A 105 -40.04 -30.09 11.10
N PHE A 106 -39.26 -29.25 11.80
CA PHE A 106 -39.23 -29.21 13.26
C PHE A 106 -40.27 -28.26 13.86
N LEU A 107 -40.54 -27.14 13.18
CA LEU A 107 -41.39 -26.06 13.72
C LEU A 107 -42.83 -26.09 13.19
N GLY A 108 -43.10 -26.79 12.09
CA GLY A 108 -44.42 -26.86 11.46
C GLY A 108 -44.86 -25.59 10.71
N TYR A 109 -44.01 -24.56 10.66
CA TYR A 109 -44.22 -23.31 9.92
C TYR A 109 -42.88 -22.68 9.52
N ASN A 110 -42.87 -21.78 8.52
CA ASN A 110 -41.69 -21.02 8.10
C ASN A 110 -41.34 -19.94 9.14
N PRO A 111 -40.21 -20.04 9.88
CA PRO A 111 -39.83 -19.03 10.86
C PRO A 111 -39.15 -17.80 10.21
N PHE A 112 -38.79 -17.87 8.92
CA PHE A 112 -38.05 -16.81 8.24
C PHE A 112 -38.96 -15.70 7.72
N LYS A 113 -38.44 -14.48 7.83
CA LYS A 113 -39.06 -13.28 7.28
C LYS A 113 -38.39 -12.91 5.98
N ALA A 114 -39.09 -12.14 5.16
CA ALA A 114 -38.50 -11.56 3.98
C ALA A 114 -37.45 -10.51 4.39
N SER A 115 -36.37 -10.42 3.63
CA SER A 115 -35.30 -9.44 3.86
C SER A 115 -34.84 -8.78 2.57
N ILE A 116 -34.27 -7.59 2.71
CA ILE A 116 -33.46 -6.97 1.65
C ILE A 116 -32.02 -7.00 2.14
N GLU A 117 -31.17 -7.79 1.49
CA GLU A 117 -29.74 -7.78 1.71
C GLU A 117 -29.12 -6.59 0.97
N ILE A 118 -28.41 -5.75 1.70
CA ILE A 118 -27.78 -4.53 1.17
C ILE A 118 -26.27 -4.69 1.29
N LYS A 119 -25.56 -4.56 0.18
CA LYS A 119 -24.11 -4.39 0.18
C LYS A 119 -23.79 -2.91 0.12
N LEU A 120 -23.02 -2.43 1.09
CA LEU A 120 -22.61 -1.04 1.16
C LEU A 120 -21.30 -0.80 0.40
N HIS A 121 -21.12 0.41 -0.10
CA HIS A 121 -19.80 0.87 -0.55
C HIS A 121 -18.83 0.97 0.64
N SER A 122 -17.57 0.58 0.44
CA SER A 122 -16.54 0.54 1.48
C SER A 122 -16.36 1.87 2.24
N ASN A 123 -16.59 3.01 1.59
CA ASN A 123 -16.51 4.35 2.20
C ASN A 123 -17.56 4.57 3.30
N TYR A 124 -18.68 3.86 3.24
CA TYR A 124 -19.80 3.95 4.18
C TYR A 124 -19.81 2.80 5.21
N THR A 125 -18.88 1.85 5.11
CA THR A 125 -18.71 0.73 6.06
C THR A 125 -17.82 1.13 7.25
N ASN A 126 -18.15 2.26 7.89
CA ASN A 126 -17.56 2.71 9.16
C ASN A 126 -18.66 2.88 10.21
N ALA A 127 -18.31 2.77 11.49
CA ALA A 127 -19.28 2.77 12.60
C ALA A 127 -20.23 3.99 12.57
N ASP A 128 -19.71 5.18 12.30
CA ASP A 128 -20.52 6.42 12.26
C ASP A 128 -21.48 6.45 11.07
N SER A 129 -21.06 5.97 9.91
CA SER A 129 -21.85 5.93 8.68
C SER A 129 -22.92 4.86 8.78
N ILE A 130 -22.59 3.69 9.32
CA ILE A 130 -23.54 2.61 9.59
C ILE A 130 -24.61 3.09 10.56
N ALA A 131 -24.24 3.77 11.65
CA ALA A 131 -25.22 4.32 12.60
C ALA A 131 -26.14 5.37 11.94
N LYS A 132 -25.63 6.17 10.99
CA LYS A 132 -26.45 7.11 10.22
C LYS A 132 -27.39 6.40 9.25
N ILE A 133 -26.90 5.40 8.52
CA ILE A 133 -27.67 4.58 7.58
C ILE A 133 -28.78 3.84 8.32
N GLU A 134 -28.47 3.23 9.46
CA GLU A 134 -29.44 2.54 10.32
C GLU A 134 -30.57 3.48 10.74
N ARG A 135 -30.26 4.71 11.15
CA ARG A 135 -31.27 5.72 11.50
C ARG A 135 -32.09 6.18 10.29
N LEU A 136 -31.48 6.28 9.11
CA LEU A 136 -32.14 6.67 7.86
C LEU A 136 -33.15 5.60 7.44
N ILE A 137 -32.72 4.34 7.44
CA ILE A 137 -33.54 3.19 7.06
C ILE A 137 -34.67 3.00 8.09
N LYS A 138 -34.40 3.04 9.39
CA LYS A 138 -35.41 2.91 10.46
C LYS A 138 -36.49 4.00 10.49
N ARG A 139 -36.37 5.08 9.70
CA ARG A 139 -37.46 6.06 9.55
C ARG A 139 -38.66 5.49 8.80
N ASN A 140 -38.47 4.44 7.99
CA ASN A 140 -39.58 3.71 7.39
C ASN A 140 -40.21 2.79 8.44
N THR A 141 -41.50 2.99 8.71
CA THR A 141 -42.30 2.20 9.66
C THR A 141 -42.49 0.74 9.27
N ASN A 142 -42.18 0.35 8.03
CA ASN A 142 -42.38 -1.01 7.52
C ASN A 142 -41.14 -1.91 7.71
N ILE A 143 -40.15 -1.45 8.48
CA ILE A 143 -38.89 -2.15 8.74
C ILE A 143 -38.89 -2.61 10.18
N GLN A 144 -38.70 -3.92 10.38
CA GLN A 144 -38.72 -4.51 11.71
C GLN A 144 -37.35 -4.39 12.37
N GLU A 145 -36.30 -4.82 11.67
CA GLU A 145 -34.94 -4.86 12.23
C GLU A 145 -33.90 -4.76 11.11
N ILE A 146 -32.70 -4.29 11.46
CA ILE A 146 -31.54 -4.28 10.58
C ILE A 146 -30.46 -5.13 11.26
N LEU A 147 -30.12 -6.24 10.64
CA LEU A 147 -29.13 -7.19 11.12
C LEU A 147 -27.84 -7.03 10.33
N TYR A 148 -26.73 -6.82 11.02
CA TYR A 148 -25.40 -6.74 10.40
C TYR A 148 -24.33 -7.21 11.39
N GLN A 149 -23.23 -7.73 10.85
CA GLN A 149 -22.12 -8.25 11.65
C GLN A 149 -21.22 -7.09 12.10
N LYS A 150 -21.70 -6.32 13.08
CA LYS A 150 -21.00 -5.14 13.62
C LYS A 150 -19.57 -5.48 14.07
N GLU A 151 -19.41 -6.57 14.81
CA GLU A 151 -18.12 -7.02 15.33
C GLU A 151 -17.11 -7.29 14.22
N LEU A 152 -17.54 -7.89 13.10
CA LEU A 152 -16.65 -8.10 11.95
C LEU A 152 -16.21 -6.78 11.33
N ILE A 153 -17.11 -5.82 11.15
CA ILE A 153 -16.79 -4.51 10.57
C ILE A 153 -15.81 -3.75 11.45
N ASP A 154 -16.08 -3.72 12.76
CA ASP A 154 -15.24 -3.03 13.74
C ASP A 154 -13.85 -3.70 13.81
N THR A 155 -13.80 -5.03 13.85
CA THR A 155 -12.53 -5.81 13.86
C THR A 155 -11.72 -5.58 12.58
N VAL A 156 -12.37 -5.59 11.41
CA VAL A 156 -11.69 -5.31 10.14
C VAL A 156 -11.10 -3.91 10.15
N ASN A 157 -11.91 -2.89 10.49
CA ASN A 157 -11.48 -1.50 10.54
C ASN A 157 -10.33 -1.28 11.53
N GLU A 158 -10.40 -1.90 12.71
CA GLU A 158 -9.35 -1.81 13.72
C GLU A 158 -8.04 -2.49 13.27
N ASN A 159 -8.12 -3.70 12.72
CA ASN A 159 -6.97 -4.43 12.21
C ASN A 159 -6.26 -3.67 11.09
N ILE A 160 -7.00 -3.10 10.15
CA ILE A 160 -6.43 -2.29 9.06
C ILE A 160 -5.71 -1.07 9.62
N ARG A 161 -6.34 -0.37 10.58
CA ARG A 161 -5.74 0.80 11.23
C ARG A 161 -4.44 0.42 11.94
N ASN A 162 -4.44 -0.69 12.68
CA ASN A 162 -3.27 -1.18 13.41
C ASN A 162 -2.13 -1.61 12.45
N ILE A 163 -2.44 -2.38 11.41
CA ILE A 163 -1.48 -2.78 10.38
C ILE A 163 -0.89 -1.55 9.69
N SER A 164 -1.73 -0.58 9.33
CA SER A 164 -1.28 0.67 8.69
C SER A 164 -0.35 1.47 9.59
N MET A 165 -0.63 1.56 10.89
CA MET A 165 0.26 2.23 11.85
C MET A 165 1.60 1.51 12.00
N VAL A 166 1.61 0.18 12.07
CA VAL A 166 2.85 -0.62 12.15
C VAL A 166 3.69 -0.46 10.88
N LEU A 167 3.06 -0.53 9.71
CA LEU A 167 3.73 -0.36 8.42
C LEU A 167 4.28 1.07 8.25
N LEU A 168 3.57 2.09 8.73
CA LEU A 168 4.08 3.46 8.76
C LEU A 168 5.33 3.57 9.65
N GLY A 169 5.30 2.99 10.86
CA GLY A 169 6.46 2.92 11.74
C GLY A 169 7.66 2.24 11.09
N LEU A 170 7.42 1.13 10.39
CA LEU A 170 8.44 0.41 9.64
C LEU A 170 9.01 1.25 8.47
N ALA A 171 8.17 1.98 7.74
CA ALA A 171 8.61 2.88 6.66
C ALA A 171 9.53 4.00 7.19
N VAL A 172 9.18 4.60 8.32
CA VAL A 172 10.01 5.65 8.97
C VAL A 172 11.36 5.07 9.40
N LEU A 173 11.36 3.89 10.02
CA LEU A 173 12.59 3.19 10.42
C LEU A 173 13.47 2.89 9.21
N LEU A 174 12.92 2.32 8.15
CA LEU A 174 13.65 2.00 6.91
C LEU A 174 14.22 3.26 6.25
N THR A 175 13.50 4.38 6.32
CA THR A 175 13.99 5.68 5.84
C THR A 175 15.22 6.14 6.63
N PHE A 176 15.22 5.95 7.96
CA PHE A 176 16.37 6.27 8.80
C PHE A 176 17.57 5.36 8.53
N VAL A 177 17.32 4.06 8.33
CA VAL A 177 18.35 3.09 7.92
C VAL A 177 18.96 3.48 6.57
N SER A 178 18.12 3.88 5.60
CA SER A 178 18.55 4.41 4.31
C SER A 178 19.51 5.59 4.47
N PHE A 179 19.10 6.57 5.29
CA PHE A 179 19.91 7.75 5.58
C PHE A 179 21.27 7.40 6.19
N ALA A 180 21.30 6.47 7.16
CA ALA A 180 22.53 6.03 7.81
C ALA A 180 23.49 5.35 6.81
N LEU A 181 22.97 4.46 5.96
CA LEU A 181 23.75 3.78 4.92
C LEU A 181 24.32 4.76 3.90
N ILE A 182 23.49 5.68 3.39
CA ILE A 182 23.92 6.70 2.42
C ILE A 182 24.98 7.62 3.03
N ASN A 183 24.79 8.06 4.27
CA ASN A 183 25.76 8.90 4.97
C ASN A 183 27.12 8.19 5.15
N ASN A 184 27.12 6.89 5.48
CA ASN A 184 28.34 6.09 5.58
C ASN A 184 29.03 5.97 4.21
N THR A 185 28.28 5.61 3.17
CA THR A 185 28.78 5.53 1.79
C THR A 185 29.41 6.85 1.31
N ILE A 186 28.78 7.98 1.62
CA ILE A 186 29.30 9.30 1.26
C ILE A 186 30.58 9.60 2.02
N ARG A 187 30.65 9.28 3.32
CA ARG A 187 31.88 9.40 4.11
C ARG A 187 33.03 8.65 3.44
N LEU A 188 32.82 7.37 3.12
CA LEU A 188 33.81 6.52 2.48
C LEU A 188 34.23 7.06 1.11
N THR A 189 33.28 7.58 0.32
CA THR A 189 33.62 8.18 -0.97
C THR A 189 34.43 9.48 -0.80
N ILE A 190 34.04 10.35 0.14
CA ILE A 190 34.76 11.60 0.39
C ILE A 190 36.18 11.30 0.85
N TYR A 191 36.35 10.30 1.72
CA TYR A 191 37.66 9.82 2.16
C TYR A 191 38.50 9.28 0.99
N SER A 192 37.92 8.45 0.11
CA SER A 192 38.63 7.91 -1.05
C SER A 192 39.03 8.97 -2.07
N LYS A 193 38.25 10.06 -2.17
CA LYS A 193 38.51 11.20 -3.08
C LYS A 193 39.08 12.44 -2.36
N ARG A 194 39.62 12.28 -1.15
CA ARG A 194 40.06 13.41 -0.32
C ARG A 194 41.07 14.33 -1.00
N PHE A 195 42.02 13.76 -1.76
CA PHE A 195 43.04 14.54 -2.48
C PHE A 195 42.43 15.39 -3.60
N LEU A 196 41.48 14.82 -4.34
CA LEU A 196 40.77 15.53 -5.41
C LEU A 196 39.92 16.68 -4.84
N ILE A 197 39.24 16.44 -3.71
CA ILE A 197 38.47 17.49 -3.04
C ILE A 197 39.39 18.58 -2.50
N HIS A 198 40.57 18.22 -1.98
CA HIS A 198 41.56 19.18 -1.48
C HIS A 198 42.12 20.06 -2.60
N THR A 199 42.48 19.49 -3.75
CA THR A 199 42.97 20.26 -4.91
C THR A 199 41.90 21.20 -5.45
N MET A 200 40.64 20.75 -5.53
CA MET A 200 39.51 21.62 -5.90
C MET A 200 39.32 22.80 -4.93
N LYS A 201 39.50 22.59 -3.62
CA LYS A 201 39.45 23.67 -2.63
C LYS A 201 40.59 24.67 -2.79
N LEU A 202 41.80 24.23 -3.11
CA LEU A 202 42.97 25.11 -3.31
C LEU A 202 42.82 26.04 -4.52
N VAL A 203 42.14 25.59 -5.58
CA VAL A 203 41.86 26.39 -6.78
C VAL A 203 40.64 27.32 -6.59
N GLY A 204 40.03 27.33 -5.41
CA GLY A 204 38.89 28.20 -5.09
C GLY A 204 37.56 27.72 -5.68
N ALA A 205 37.41 26.41 -5.97
CA ALA A 205 36.17 25.88 -6.51
C ALA A 205 34.98 26.13 -5.57
N SER A 206 33.85 26.57 -6.13
CA SER A 206 32.63 26.78 -5.37
C SER A 206 32.10 25.47 -4.78
N TRP A 207 31.36 25.56 -3.67
CA TRP A 207 30.82 24.39 -2.96
C TRP A 207 29.87 23.57 -3.85
N GLY A 208 29.15 24.25 -4.75
CA GLY A 208 28.31 23.62 -5.76
C GLY A 208 29.11 22.82 -6.79
N PHE A 209 30.27 23.33 -7.22
CA PHE A 209 31.14 22.65 -8.18
C PHE A 209 31.67 21.31 -7.63
N ILE A 210 32.10 21.31 -6.36
CA ILE A 210 32.57 20.08 -5.69
C ILE A 210 31.44 19.07 -5.53
N ARG A 211 30.20 19.53 -5.33
CA ARG A 211 29.05 18.69 -5.00
C ARG A 211 28.35 18.05 -6.20
N ARG A 212 28.29 18.75 -7.35
CA ARG A 212 27.63 18.29 -8.59
C ARG A 212 27.95 16.82 -8.97
N PRO A 213 29.22 16.38 -9.05
CA PRO A 213 29.53 15.00 -9.47
C PRO A 213 28.99 13.95 -8.49
N PHE A 214 28.98 14.24 -7.19
CA PHE A 214 28.45 13.33 -6.19
C PHE A 214 26.92 13.25 -6.24
N MET A 215 26.24 14.37 -6.47
CA MET A 215 24.78 14.37 -6.64
C MET A 215 24.36 13.58 -7.88
N TRP A 216 25.01 13.82 -9.02
CA TRP A 216 24.71 13.11 -10.26
C TRP A 216 24.88 11.60 -10.11
N ARG A 217 25.95 11.19 -9.42
CA ARG A 217 26.17 9.77 -9.13
C ARG A 217 25.08 9.17 -8.25
N ASN A 218 24.66 9.85 -7.18
CA ASN A 218 23.60 9.35 -6.29
C ASN A 218 22.22 9.33 -6.98
N PHE A 219 21.96 10.26 -7.88
CA PHE A 219 20.75 10.24 -8.72
C PHE A 219 20.69 8.95 -9.55
N TRP A 220 21.76 8.62 -10.28
CA TRP A 220 21.82 7.38 -11.07
C TRP A 220 21.78 6.11 -10.21
N ILE A 221 22.39 6.13 -9.02
CA ILE A 221 22.25 5.03 -8.06
C ILE A 221 20.79 4.86 -7.65
N GLY A 222 20.08 5.95 -7.33
CA GLY A 222 18.66 5.91 -6.97
C GLY A 222 17.79 5.37 -8.09
N VAL A 223 18.01 5.81 -9.33
CA VAL A 223 17.28 5.31 -10.51
C VAL A 223 17.54 3.82 -10.74
N LEU A 224 18.81 3.41 -10.77
CA LEU A 224 19.18 2.01 -11.02
C LEU A 224 18.66 1.10 -9.88
N ALA A 225 18.81 1.54 -8.63
CA ALA A 225 18.35 0.80 -7.48
C ALA A 225 16.83 0.65 -7.46
N GLY A 226 16.10 1.71 -7.80
CA GLY A 226 14.64 1.69 -7.90
C GLY A 226 14.16 0.76 -9.01
N LEU A 227 14.76 0.81 -10.21
CA LEU A 227 14.41 -0.08 -11.32
C LEU A 227 14.66 -1.56 -10.98
N ILE A 228 15.76 -1.87 -10.30
CA ILE A 228 16.05 -3.25 -9.87
C ILE A 228 15.04 -3.67 -8.79
N ALA A 229 14.76 -2.80 -7.82
CA ALA A 229 13.79 -3.09 -6.77
C ALA A 229 12.39 -3.35 -7.35
N ASP A 230 11.92 -2.50 -8.26
CA ASP A 230 10.66 -2.66 -8.97
C ASP A 230 10.62 -3.95 -9.78
N SER A 231 11.69 -4.27 -10.51
CA SER A 231 11.73 -5.53 -11.28
C SER A 231 11.54 -6.74 -10.37
N ILE A 232 12.16 -6.74 -9.19
CA ILE A 232 12.01 -7.82 -8.21
C ILE A 232 10.58 -7.85 -7.65
N LEU A 233 10.00 -6.68 -7.33
CA LEU A 233 8.61 -6.58 -6.84
C LEU A 233 7.60 -7.09 -7.87
N TRP A 234 7.76 -6.75 -9.15
CA TRP A 234 6.93 -7.25 -10.24
C TRP A 234 7.03 -8.77 -10.39
N CYS A 235 8.24 -9.33 -10.36
CA CYS A 235 8.44 -10.77 -10.39
C CYS A 235 7.78 -11.46 -9.19
N ALA A 236 7.94 -10.92 -7.98
CA ALA A 236 7.33 -11.47 -6.77
C ALA A 236 5.80 -11.40 -6.83
N ALA A 237 5.24 -10.30 -7.31
CA ALA A 237 3.80 -10.14 -7.48
C ALA A 237 3.22 -11.10 -8.52
N TYR A 238 3.89 -11.24 -9.65
CA TYR A 238 3.48 -12.19 -10.70
C TYR A 238 3.50 -13.63 -10.18
N TRP A 239 4.55 -14.00 -9.42
CA TRP A 239 4.61 -15.31 -8.77
C TRP A 239 3.45 -15.52 -7.80
N LEU A 240 3.14 -14.50 -6.98
CA LEU A 240 2.06 -14.57 -6.00
C LEU A 240 0.68 -14.79 -6.66
N VAL A 241 0.39 -14.05 -7.74
CA VAL A 241 -0.87 -14.19 -8.50
C VAL A 241 -0.93 -15.53 -9.24
N SER A 242 0.21 -16.07 -9.67
CA SER A 242 0.27 -17.39 -10.31
C SER A 242 -0.03 -18.52 -9.32
N TYR A 243 0.28 -18.34 -8.04
CA TYR A 243 0.00 -19.31 -6.98
C TYR A 243 -1.46 -19.24 -6.52
N GLU A 244 -2.00 -18.04 -6.32
CA GLU A 244 -3.40 -17.80 -5.95
C GLU A 244 -4.07 -16.80 -6.89
N PRO A 245 -4.80 -17.29 -7.94
CA PRO A 245 -5.41 -16.43 -8.96
C PRO A 245 -6.41 -15.42 -8.40
N ASP A 246 -7.07 -15.72 -7.28
CA ASP A 246 -8.04 -14.83 -6.64
C ASP A 246 -7.40 -13.52 -6.12
N LEU A 247 -6.08 -13.52 -5.89
CA LEU A 247 -5.34 -12.33 -5.48
C LEU A 247 -5.26 -11.26 -6.58
N ILE A 248 -5.60 -11.56 -7.84
CA ILE A 248 -5.58 -10.57 -8.93
C ILE A 248 -6.55 -9.39 -8.67
N LYS A 249 -7.61 -9.63 -7.89
CA LYS A 249 -8.55 -8.59 -7.44
C LYS A 249 -7.92 -7.62 -6.43
N LEU A 250 -6.90 -8.07 -5.70
CA LEU A 250 -6.19 -7.30 -4.68
C LEU A 250 -4.92 -6.66 -5.25
N VAL A 251 -4.15 -7.44 -6.01
CA VAL A 251 -2.88 -7.07 -6.64
C VAL A 251 -3.13 -6.67 -8.09
N THR A 252 -3.81 -5.54 -8.27
CA THR A 252 -4.15 -5.02 -9.60
C THR A 252 -2.93 -4.38 -10.26
N PHE A 253 -2.90 -4.37 -11.60
CA PHE A 253 -1.91 -3.64 -12.39
C PHE A 253 -1.75 -2.17 -11.93
N ASN A 254 -2.84 -1.49 -11.59
CA ASN A 254 -2.83 -0.12 -11.08
C ASN A 254 -2.06 0.02 -9.75
N VAL A 255 -2.17 -0.98 -8.86
CA VAL A 255 -1.42 -1.00 -7.60
C VAL A 255 0.06 -1.15 -7.90
N MET A 256 0.44 -2.12 -8.75
CA MET A 256 1.84 -2.31 -9.14
C MET A 256 2.45 -1.06 -9.77
N LEU A 257 1.71 -0.41 -10.68
CA LEU A 257 2.16 0.84 -11.30
C LEU A 257 2.34 1.97 -10.27
N THR A 258 1.43 2.07 -9.30
CA THR A 258 1.52 3.06 -8.20
C THR A 258 2.72 2.77 -7.30
N VAL A 259 2.96 1.49 -6.95
CA VAL A 259 4.12 1.06 -6.17
C VAL A 259 5.41 1.42 -6.92
N SER A 260 5.53 1.08 -8.20
CA SER A 260 6.73 1.39 -8.99
C SER A 260 6.98 2.88 -9.11
N GLY A 261 5.94 3.67 -9.39
CA GLY A 261 6.03 5.13 -9.40
C GLY A 261 6.50 5.69 -8.05
N ALA A 262 5.93 5.18 -6.95
CA ALA A 262 6.32 5.59 -5.61
C ALA A 262 7.78 5.21 -5.29
N VAL A 263 8.19 3.96 -5.54
CA VAL A 263 9.55 3.47 -5.26
C VAL A 263 10.60 4.25 -6.06
N LEU A 264 10.35 4.53 -7.34
CA LEU A 264 11.27 5.33 -8.15
C LEU A 264 11.36 6.78 -7.67
N ILE A 265 10.22 7.45 -7.47
CA ILE A 265 10.19 8.86 -7.04
C ILE A 265 10.81 8.99 -5.66
N PHE A 266 10.36 8.21 -4.67
CA PHE A 266 10.92 8.23 -3.33
C PHE A 266 12.38 7.79 -3.33
N GLY A 267 12.75 6.79 -4.13
CA GLY A 267 14.14 6.34 -4.21
C GLY A 267 15.08 7.43 -4.69
N VAL A 268 14.72 8.14 -5.75
CA VAL A 268 15.50 9.27 -6.26
C VAL A 268 15.50 10.44 -5.28
N CYS A 269 14.33 10.79 -4.72
CA CYS A 269 14.21 11.90 -3.77
C CYS A 269 15.02 11.64 -2.49
N ILE A 270 14.86 10.47 -1.87
CA ILE A 270 15.56 10.09 -0.64
C ILE A 270 17.06 10.04 -0.88
N THR A 271 17.53 9.39 -1.95
CA THR A 271 18.97 9.30 -2.24
C THR A 271 19.60 10.67 -2.50
N CYS A 272 18.94 11.52 -3.29
CA CYS A 272 19.42 12.87 -3.58
C CYS A 272 19.39 13.77 -2.34
N PHE A 273 18.33 13.68 -1.53
CA PHE A 273 18.16 14.49 -0.32
C PHE A 273 19.15 14.06 0.78
N CYS A 274 19.30 12.76 1.02
CA CYS A 274 20.30 12.23 1.94
C CYS A 274 21.71 12.62 1.50
N ALA A 275 21.99 12.54 0.19
CA ALA A 275 23.27 12.98 -0.35
C ALA A 275 23.50 14.48 -0.19
N TYR A 276 22.46 15.30 -0.38
CA TYR A 276 22.50 16.74 -0.13
C TYR A 276 23.00 17.03 1.27
N LEU A 277 22.30 16.49 2.28
CA LEU A 277 22.56 16.79 3.68
C LEU A 277 23.93 16.29 4.10
N SER A 278 24.29 15.07 3.71
CA SER A 278 25.57 14.45 4.06
C SER A 278 26.74 15.25 3.48
N ILE A 279 26.71 15.57 2.18
CA ILE A 279 27.80 16.31 1.53
C ILE A 279 27.93 17.72 2.12
N ASN A 280 26.81 18.41 2.39
CA ASN A 280 26.85 19.75 2.97
C ASN A 280 27.51 19.74 4.36
N LYS A 281 27.24 18.71 5.17
CA LYS A 281 27.90 18.52 6.46
C LYS A 281 29.42 18.36 6.31
N TYR A 282 29.89 17.55 5.35
CA TYR A 282 31.33 17.33 5.12
C TYR A 282 32.05 18.51 4.47
N LEU A 283 31.38 19.28 3.59
CA LEU A 283 31.97 20.48 3.00
C LEU A 283 32.13 21.62 4.01
N LYS A 284 31.25 21.70 5.03
CA LYS A 284 31.37 22.66 6.15
C LYS A 284 32.51 22.35 7.11
N MET A 285 33.07 21.14 7.10
CA MET A 285 34.21 20.79 7.96
C MET A 285 35.52 21.42 7.42
N LYS A 286 36.29 22.05 8.31
CA LYS A 286 37.61 22.63 8.00
C LYS A 286 38.54 21.55 7.45
N ALA A 287 39.38 21.91 6.47
CA ALA A 287 40.24 20.98 5.73
C ALA A 287 41.15 20.09 6.61
N GLY A 288 41.55 20.56 7.80
CA GLY A 288 42.34 19.78 8.76
C GLY A 288 41.58 18.64 9.47
N ALA A 289 40.24 18.71 9.57
CA ALA A 289 39.42 17.66 10.18
C ALA A 289 39.17 16.46 9.25
N LEU A 290 39.44 16.61 7.94
CA LEU A 290 39.31 15.56 6.93
C LEU A 290 40.44 14.53 7.01
N TYR A 291 41.53 14.83 7.72
CA TYR A 291 42.69 13.94 7.90
C TYR A 291 42.53 12.94 9.07
N TYR A 292 41.51 13.15 9.93
CA TYR A 292 41.25 12.36 11.14
C TYR A 292 39.92 11.57 11.08
N ILE A 293 39.32 11.44 9.88
CA ILE A 293 38.09 10.66 9.64
C ILE A 293 38.43 9.30 9.04
#